data_AF-A0A836BH30-F1
#
_entry.id   AF-A0A836BH30-F1
#
_cell.length_a   1.000
_cell.length_b   1.000
_cell.length_c   1.000
_cell.angle_alpha   90.00
_cell.angle_beta   90.00
_cell.angle_gamma   90.00
#
_symmetry.space_group_name_H-M   'P 1'
#
loop_
_entity.id
_entity.type
_entity.pdbx_description
1 polymer ?
#
loop_
_entity_poly.entity_id
_entity_poly.type
_entity_poly.pdbx_seq_one_letter_code
_entity_poly.pdbx_strand_id
1 'polypeptide(L)'
;MTPDGKPTPAILTKVALESASIPHVTINAGSKIQPKLPFFDLDIESGKNISQYPALESSSVTKAVDYGRIVGRTLASLTNCLLIGESIPGGTTTALAVMRKFGLDAKVSSSIPKNPVELKNKIVEDAVKRFDSEDPYTIISNLGDPMIPVVAGMLSSASEITNVMLCGGTQMAAVLAFAKKIGFNENNTA
;
A
#
# COMPACT_ATOMS: atom_id res chain seq x y z
N MET A 1 -1.12 3.80 -19.02
CA MET A 1 -1.75 2.89 -19.99
C MET A 1 -1.09 1.53 -19.84
N THR A 2 -1.84 0.44 -19.92
CA THR A 2 -1.26 -0.91 -19.93
C THR A 2 -0.53 -1.17 -21.27
N PRO A 3 0.35 -2.18 -21.37
CA PRO A 3 1.02 -2.51 -22.64
C PRO A 3 0.07 -2.78 -23.82
N ASP A 4 -1.16 -3.23 -23.53
CA ASP A 4 -2.24 -3.49 -24.47
C ASP A 4 -3.21 -2.30 -24.64
N GLY A 5 -2.81 -1.09 -24.22
CA GLY A 5 -3.51 0.15 -24.56
C GLY A 5 -4.68 0.53 -23.65
N LYS A 6 -4.96 -0.22 -22.57
CA LYS A 6 -6.06 0.13 -21.67
C LYS A 6 -5.71 1.36 -20.83
N PRO A 7 -6.62 2.35 -20.71
CA PRO A 7 -6.36 3.57 -19.95
C PRO A 7 -6.20 3.27 -18.45
N THR A 8 -5.61 4.21 -17.71
CA THR A 8 -5.48 4.08 -16.26
C THR A 8 -6.85 4.12 -15.58
N PRO A 9 -7.09 3.32 -14.52
CA PRO A 9 -8.31 3.44 -13.72
C PRO A 9 -8.45 4.81 -13.05
N ALA A 10 -7.38 5.61 -12.96
CA ALA A 10 -7.44 6.98 -12.45
C ALA A 10 -8.44 7.88 -13.21
N ILE A 11 -8.84 7.51 -14.45
CA ILE A 11 -9.92 8.22 -15.15
C ILE A 11 -11.27 8.07 -14.42
N LEU A 12 -11.55 6.89 -13.84
CA LEU A 12 -12.75 6.65 -13.05
C LEU A 12 -12.69 7.43 -11.74
N THR A 13 -11.54 7.40 -11.07
CA THR A 13 -11.30 8.19 -9.85
C THR A 13 -11.51 9.67 -10.12
N LYS A 14 -10.96 10.22 -11.21
CA LYS A 14 -11.14 11.62 -11.59
C LYS A 14 -12.62 11.97 -11.76
N VAL A 15 -13.36 11.18 -12.56
CA VAL A 15 -14.78 11.43 -12.81
C VAL A 15 -15.58 11.37 -11.51
N ALA A 16 -15.32 10.40 -10.63
CA ALA A 16 -16.01 10.28 -9.35
C ALA A 16 -15.72 11.49 -8.43
N LEU A 17 -14.45 11.89 -8.28
CA LEU A 17 -14.06 13.02 -7.45
C LEU A 17 -14.65 14.34 -7.95
N GLU A 18 -14.63 14.59 -9.27
CA GLU A 18 -15.18 15.80 -9.86
C GLU A 18 -16.72 15.82 -9.77
N SER A 19 -17.39 14.71 -10.09
CA SER A 19 -18.86 14.66 -10.12
C SER A 19 -19.47 14.79 -8.72
N ALA A 20 -18.82 14.22 -7.70
CA ALA A 20 -19.28 14.28 -6.32
C ALA A 20 -18.61 15.40 -5.51
N SER A 21 -17.76 16.23 -6.14
CA SER A 21 -17.00 17.30 -5.47
C SER A 21 -16.25 16.82 -4.23
N ILE A 22 -15.65 15.63 -4.30
CA ILE A 22 -14.95 15.02 -3.16
C ILE A 22 -13.57 15.67 -3.03
N PRO A 23 -13.26 16.30 -1.88
CA PRO A 23 -11.92 16.82 -1.60
C PRO A 23 -10.90 15.69 -1.59
N HIS A 24 -9.75 15.93 -2.20
CA HIS A 24 -8.68 14.94 -2.27
C HIS A 24 -7.31 15.60 -2.19
N VAL A 25 -6.35 14.86 -1.67
CA VAL A 25 -4.95 15.25 -1.59
C VAL A 25 -4.08 14.10 -2.07
N THR A 26 -2.94 14.40 -2.68
CA THR A 26 -1.97 13.38 -3.10
C THR A 26 -0.88 13.24 -2.05
N ILE A 27 -0.51 12.01 -1.74
CA ILE A 27 0.58 11.69 -0.80
C ILE A 27 1.66 10.95 -1.58
N ASN A 28 2.88 11.49 -1.59
CA ASN A 28 4.05 10.80 -2.09
C ASN A 28 4.62 9.90 -1.00
N ALA A 29 4.29 8.61 -1.06
CA ALA A 29 4.77 7.60 -0.13
C ALA A 29 6.09 6.93 -0.57
N GLY A 30 6.74 7.40 -1.64
CA GLY A 30 7.97 6.79 -2.17
C GLY A 30 7.98 6.56 -3.68
N SER A 31 7.40 7.50 -4.43
CA SER A 31 7.49 7.49 -5.89
C SER A 31 8.89 7.87 -6.36
N LYS A 32 9.43 7.11 -7.31
CA LYS A 32 10.72 7.43 -7.96
C LYS A 32 10.67 8.74 -8.76
N ILE A 33 9.50 9.09 -9.28
CA ILE A 33 9.26 10.36 -9.99
C ILE A 33 8.19 11.11 -9.23
N GLN A 34 8.53 12.30 -8.74
CA GLN A 34 7.61 13.12 -7.97
C GLN A 34 6.41 13.59 -8.82
N PRO A 35 5.20 13.65 -8.23
CA PRO A 35 4.02 14.18 -8.92
C PRO A 35 4.22 15.65 -9.35
N LYS A 36 3.69 16.03 -10.51
CA LYS A 36 3.69 17.43 -11.00
C LYS A 36 2.40 18.16 -10.62
N LEU A 37 2.01 18.06 -9.36
CA LEU A 37 0.83 18.69 -8.78
C LEU A 37 1.08 18.90 -7.27
N PRO A 38 0.21 19.59 -6.50
CA PRO A 38 0.38 19.68 -5.05
C PRO A 38 0.27 18.31 -4.37
N PHE A 39 1.25 17.94 -3.55
CA PHE A 39 1.26 16.70 -2.78
C PHE A 39 1.92 16.88 -1.40
N PHE A 40 1.60 15.99 -0.48
CA PHE A 40 2.36 15.81 0.76
C PHE A 40 3.52 14.85 0.50
N ASP A 41 4.75 15.29 0.71
CA ASP A 41 5.93 14.42 0.64
C ASP A 41 6.23 13.81 2.01
N LEU A 42 6.33 12.49 2.07
CA LEU A 42 6.68 11.79 3.31
C LEU A 42 8.18 11.49 3.39
N ASP A 43 8.98 11.90 2.39
CA ASP A 43 10.42 11.68 2.40
C ASP A 43 10.78 10.20 2.63
N ILE A 44 10.01 9.32 1.98
CA ILE A 44 10.22 7.88 1.95
C ILE A 44 10.83 7.52 0.60
N GLU A 45 11.87 6.71 0.59
CA GLU A 45 12.50 6.27 -0.65
C GLU A 45 11.65 5.23 -1.39
N SER A 46 11.87 5.12 -2.70
CA SER A 46 11.22 4.09 -3.51
C SER A 46 11.72 2.69 -3.16
N GLY A 47 10.80 1.72 -3.12
CA GLY A 47 11.13 0.33 -2.87
C GLY A 47 12.10 -0.27 -3.90
N LYS A 48 13.00 -1.15 -3.42
CA LYS A 48 13.94 -1.92 -4.24
C LYS A 48 13.26 -3.15 -4.85
N ASN A 49 13.94 -3.81 -5.79
CA ASN A 49 13.45 -5.05 -6.38
C ASN A 49 13.48 -6.19 -5.35
N ILE A 50 12.30 -6.62 -4.90
CA ILE A 50 12.13 -7.69 -3.91
C ILE A 50 12.65 -9.05 -4.38
N SER A 51 12.97 -9.25 -5.67
CA SER A 51 13.60 -10.49 -6.12
C SER A 51 15.11 -10.54 -5.85
N GLN A 52 15.74 -9.42 -5.51
CA GLN A 52 17.20 -9.31 -5.34
C GLN A 52 17.59 -8.75 -3.97
N TYR A 53 16.84 -7.78 -3.44
CA TYR A 53 17.18 -7.03 -2.24
C TYR A 53 15.98 -6.96 -1.30
N PRO A 54 16.18 -6.64 0.00
CA PRO A 54 15.11 -6.13 0.84
C PRO A 54 14.43 -4.93 0.17
N ALA A 55 13.10 -4.89 0.19
CA ALA A 55 12.31 -3.82 -0.41
C ALA A 55 12.66 -2.44 0.15
N LEU A 56 12.81 -2.34 1.47
CA LEU A 56 13.01 -1.10 2.22
C LEU A 56 14.04 -1.32 3.33
N GLU A 57 14.79 -0.28 3.67
CA GLU A 57 15.58 -0.27 4.91
C GLU A 57 14.64 -0.36 6.13
N SER A 58 15.02 -1.11 7.17
CA SER A 58 14.16 -1.31 8.34
C SER A 58 13.73 0.00 9.01
N SER A 59 14.64 0.98 9.08
CA SER A 59 14.34 2.32 9.60
C SER A 59 13.29 3.07 8.77
N SER A 60 13.28 2.84 7.44
CA SER A 60 12.29 3.44 6.54
C SER A 60 10.89 2.88 6.77
N VAL A 61 10.75 1.62 7.17
CA VAL A 61 9.45 1.03 7.52
C VAL A 61 8.86 1.71 8.75
N THR A 62 9.65 1.88 9.81
CA THR A 62 9.21 2.59 11.02
C THR A 62 8.84 4.03 10.71
N LYS A 63 9.71 4.76 9.99
CA LYS A 63 9.46 6.14 9.53
C LYS A 63 8.15 6.22 8.74
N ALA A 64 7.91 5.30 7.82
CA ALA A 64 6.70 5.24 7.02
C ALA A 64 5.44 5.05 7.85
N VAL A 65 5.46 4.15 8.85
CA VAL A 65 4.33 3.95 9.77
C VAL A 65 4.05 5.22 10.58
N ASP A 66 5.09 5.83 11.15
CA ASP A 66 4.93 7.01 12.00
C ASP A 66 4.42 8.22 11.22
N TYR A 67 4.94 8.44 10.02
CA TYR A 67 4.47 9.51 9.14
C TYR A 67 3.05 9.22 8.63
N GLY A 68 2.76 7.96 8.30
CA GLY A 68 1.41 7.51 8.02
C GLY A 68 0.44 7.85 9.15
N ARG A 69 0.80 7.59 10.40
CA ARG A 69 -0.03 7.92 11.57
C ARG A 69 -0.29 9.41 11.70
N ILE A 70 0.74 10.25 11.49
CA ILE A 70 0.60 11.72 11.55
C ILE A 70 -0.39 12.20 10.48
N VAL A 71 -0.22 11.76 9.24
CA VAL A 71 -1.08 12.14 8.11
C VAL A 71 -2.50 11.62 8.32
N GLY A 72 -2.66 10.35 8.70
CA GLY A 72 -3.94 9.72 8.95
C GLY A 72 -4.75 10.46 10.01
N ARG A 73 -4.12 10.78 11.15
CA ARG A 73 -4.75 11.55 12.23
C ARG A 73 -5.17 12.95 11.77
N THR A 74 -4.30 13.62 11.02
CA THR A 74 -4.56 14.97 10.52
C THR A 74 -5.75 14.98 9.57
N LEU A 75 -5.75 14.12 8.55
CA LEU A 75 -6.83 14.07 7.56
C LEU A 75 -8.15 13.55 8.16
N ALA A 76 -8.08 12.58 9.08
CA ALA A 76 -9.26 12.04 9.74
C ALA A 76 -10.04 13.08 10.54
N SER A 77 -9.37 14.08 11.12
CA SER A 77 -10.03 15.17 11.84
C SER A 77 -10.84 16.12 10.95
N LEU A 78 -10.69 16.02 9.63
CA LEU A 78 -11.32 16.90 8.65
C LEU A 78 -12.52 16.24 7.95
N THR A 79 -12.82 14.97 8.22
CA THR A 79 -13.86 14.20 7.50
C THR A 79 -14.52 13.14 8.38
N ASN A 80 -15.77 12.79 8.07
CA ASN A 80 -16.49 11.67 8.69
C ASN A 80 -16.23 10.31 8.01
N CYS A 81 -15.52 10.32 6.87
CA CYS A 81 -15.03 9.13 6.20
C CYS A 81 -13.76 9.47 5.40
N LEU A 82 -12.65 8.79 5.68
CA LEU A 82 -11.38 8.92 4.97
C LEU A 82 -11.24 7.78 3.96
N LEU A 83 -11.21 8.13 2.68
CA LEU A 83 -10.99 7.18 1.58
C LEU A 83 -9.51 7.15 1.23
N ILE A 84 -8.88 5.98 1.29
CA ILE A 84 -7.45 5.83 0.99
C ILE A 84 -7.28 4.91 -0.21
N GLY A 85 -6.88 5.49 -1.35
CA GLY A 85 -6.53 4.76 -2.57
C GLY A 85 -5.01 4.62 -2.73
N GLU A 86 -4.60 3.80 -3.70
CA GLU A 86 -3.18 3.60 -4.06
C GLU A 86 -2.94 3.66 -5.56
N SER A 87 -1.70 3.95 -5.94
CA SER A 87 -1.22 3.82 -7.32
C SER A 87 0.24 3.37 -7.34
N ILE A 88 0.46 2.06 -7.18
CA ILE A 88 1.77 1.42 -7.09
C ILE A 88 1.95 0.42 -8.25
N PRO A 89 2.74 0.75 -9.28
CA PRO A 89 3.17 -0.23 -10.27
C PRO A 89 3.90 -1.39 -9.58
N GLY A 90 3.45 -2.62 -9.81
CA GLY A 90 4.01 -3.81 -9.18
C GLY A 90 3.46 -4.14 -7.80
N GLY A 91 2.57 -3.32 -7.23
CA GLY A 91 2.01 -3.49 -5.87
C GLY A 91 1.30 -4.83 -5.63
N THR A 92 0.75 -5.46 -6.68
CA THR A 92 0.15 -6.81 -6.53
C THR A 92 1.17 -7.89 -6.16
N THR A 93 2.44 -7.73 -6.55
CA THR A 93 3.50 -8.72 -6.28
C THR A 93 4.01 -8.58 -4.85
N THR A 94 4.24 -7.35 -4.39
CA THR A 94 4.62 -7.06 -3.00
C THR A 94 3.49 -7.43 -2.03
N ALA A 95 2.24 -7.12 -2.39
CA ALA A 95 1.07 -7.55 -1.63
C ALA A 95 0.96 -9.08 -1.51
N LEU A 96 1.17 -9.83 -2.60
CA LEU A 96 1.21 -11.29 -2.56
C LEU A 96 2.30 -11.80 -1.61
N ALA A 97 3.51 -11.23 -1.70
CA ALA A 97 4.64 -11.64 -0.89
C ALA A 97 4.38 -11.45 0.61
N VAL A 98 3.89 -10.26 0.97
CA VAL A 98 3.54 -9.91 2.36
C VAL A 98 2.43 -10.81 2.89
N MET A 99 1.33 -10.97 2.15
CA MET A 99 0.21 -11.81 2.61
C MET A 99 0.61 -13.28 2.78
N ARG A 100 1.41 -13.84 1.86
CA ARG A 100 1.91 -15.21 2.00
C ARG A 100 2.82 -15.37 3.21
N LYS A 101 3.72 -14.42 3.46
CA LYS A 101 4.59 -14.48 4.64
C LYS A 101 3.81 -14.31 5.95
N PHE A 102 2.68 -13.60 5.94
CA PHE A 102 1.73 -13.59 7.06
C PHE A 102 0.84 -14.83 7.17
N GLY A 103 1.05 -15.86 6.33
CA GLY A 103 0.32 -17.13 6.40
C GLY A 103 -1.07 -17.10 5.76
N LEU A 104 -1.38 -16.10 4.92
CA LEU A 104 -2.65 -16.01 4.21
C LEU A 104 -2.55 -16.72 2.86
N ASP A 105 -3.55 -17.55 2.53
CA ASP A 105 -3.70 -18.15 1.19
C ASP A 105 -4.17 -17.09 0.18
N ALA A 106 -3.24 -16.24 -0.23
CA ALA A 106 -3.49 -15.15 -1.16
C ALA A 106 -3.34 -15.59 -2.61
N LYS A 107 -4.38 -15.34 -3.41
CA LYS A 107 -4.36 -15.39 -4.87
C LYS A 107 -4.52 -13.98 -5.41
N VAL A 108 -3.54 -13.49 -6.17
CA VAL A 108 -3.57 -12.12 -6.69
C VAL A 108 -4.01 -12.02 -8.15
N SER A 109 -4.81 -11.00 -8.43
CA SER A 109 -5.17 -10.57 -9.77
C SER A 109 -3.98 -9.89 -10.47
N SER A 110 -4.09 -9.66 -11.78
CA SER A 110 -3.08 -8.94 -12.57
C SER A 110 -3.77 -8.04 -13.58
N SER A 111 -3.20 -6.87 -13.82
CA SER A 111 -3.66 -5.90 -14.82
C SER A 111 -3.21 -6.24 -16.25
N ILE A 112 -2.50 -7.37 -16.46
CA ILE A 112 -2.00 -7.84 -17.76
C ILE A 112 -2.83 -9.06 -18.21
N PRO A 113 -3.25 -9.15 -19.50
CA PRO A 113 -4.15 -10.20 -20.01
C PRO A 113 -3.70 -11.64 -19.75
N LYS A 114 -2.38 -11.89 -19.76
CA LYS A 114 -1.78 -13.17 -19.39
C LYS A 114 -1.11 -12.97 -18.03
N ASN A 115 -1.79 -13.33 -16.95
CA ASN A 115 -1.22 -13.23 -15.60
C ASN A 115 -0.01 -14.18 -15.52
N PRO A 116 1.23 -13.69 -15.34
CA PRO A 116 2.41 -14.55 -15.24
C PRO A 116 2.49 -15.10 -13.82
N VAL A 117 1.48 -15.90 -13.42
CA VAL A 117 1.29 -16.41 -12.07
C VAL A 117 2.51 -17.20 -11.61
N GLU A 118 3.08 -18.03 -12.49
CA GLU A 118 4.28 -18.82 -12.22
C GLU A 118 5.50 -17.94 -11.89
N LEU A 119 5.72 -16.87 -12.67
CA LEU A 119 6.82 -15.93 -12.43
C LEU A 119 6.61 -15.17 -11.11
N LYS A 120 5.39 -14.69 -10.84
CA LYS A 120 5.06 -14.01 -9.58
C LYS A 120 5.30 -14.94 -8.39
N ASN A 121 4.82 -16.18 -8.48
CA ASN A 121 4.99 -17.18 -7.42
C ASN A 121 6.47 -17.45 -7.16
N LYS A 122 7.27 -17.63 -8.22
CA LYS A 122 8.71 -17.83 -8.10
C LYS A 122 9.41 -16.66 -7.42
N ILE A 123 9.14 -15.42 -7.86
CA ILE A 123 9.70 -14.21 -7.24
C ILE A 123 9.36 -14.15 -5.74
N VAL A 124 8.11 -14.44 -5.39
CA VAL A 124 7.65 -14.42 -4.00
C VAL A 124 8.31 -15.52 -3.17
N GLU A 125 8.38 -16.74 -3.68
CA GLU A 125 9.04 -17.86 -2.99
C GLU A 125 10.53 -17.59 -2.78
N ASP A 126 11.22 -17.11 -3.80
CA ASP A 126 12.65 -16.77 -3.72
C ASP A 126 12.87 -15.65 -2.70
N ALA A 127 12.02 -14.62 -2.71
CA ALA A 127 12.12 -13.50 -1.77
C ALA A 127 11.84 -13.93 -0.32
N VAL A 128 10.83 -14.76 -0.09
CA VAL A 128 10.48 -15.29 1.24
C VAL A 128 11.59 -16.17 1.80
N LYS A 129 12.29 -16.96 0.97
CA LYS A 129 13.39 -17.84 1.40
C LYS A 129 14.66 -17.08 1.83
N ARG A 130 14.81 -15.79 1.47
CA ARG A 130 16.04 -15.02 1.78
C ARG A 130 16.16 -14.62 3.24
N PHE A 131 15.08 -14.68 4.00
CA PHE A 131 15.07 -14.27 5.40
C PHE A 131 14.12 -15.16 6.19
N ASP A 132 14.44 -15.36 7.46
CA ASP A 132 13.61 -16.14 8.38
C ASP A 132 13.26 -15.28 9.60
N SER A 133 12.13 -14.58 9.50
CA SER A 133 11.58 -13.75 10.57
C SER A 133 10.07 -13.67 10.48
N GLU A 134 9.42 -13.73 11.64
CA GLU A 134 7.99 -13.51 11.82
C GLU A 134 7.67 -12.08 12.29
N ASP A 135 8.70 -11.24 12.50
CA ASP A 135 8.50 -9.84 12.86
C ASP A 135 7.83 -9.06 11.71
N PRO A 136 6.66 -8.43 11.92
CA PRO A 136 5.92 -7.74 10.88
C PRO A 136 6.72 -6.63 10.17
N TYR A 137 7.55 -5.88 10.90
CA TYR A 137 8.36 -4.81 10.30
C TYR A 137 9.44 -5.38 9.39
N THR A 138 10.09 -6.47 9.82
CA THR A 138 11.07 -7.20 9.02
C THR A 138 10.45 -7.77 7.75
N ILE A 139 9.22 -8.30 7.83
CA ILE A 139 8.47 -8.81 6.68
C ILE A 139 8.21 -7.69 5.67
N ILE A 140 7.71 -6.53 6.12
CA ILE A 140 7.48 -5.36 5.25
C ILE A 140 8.79 -4.85 4.64
N SER A 141 9.86 -4.76 5.45
CA SER A 141 11.19 -4.35 4.99
C SER A 141 11.71 -5.24 3.87
N ASN A 142 11.45 -6.55 3.91
CA ASN A 142 11.96 -7.47 2.89
C ASN A 142 11.05 -7.61 1.67
N LEU A 143 9.73 -7.59 1.85
CA LEU A 143 8.76 -8.04 0.84
C LEU A 143 7.75 -6.99 0.40
N GLY A 144 7.61 -5.91 1.17
CA GLY A 144 6.59 -4.91 0.95
C GLY A 144 6.96 -3.88 -0.13
N ASP A 145 6.30 -2.75 -0.04
CA ASP A 145 6.59 -1.52 -0.76
C ASP A 145 6.33 -0.34 0.20
N PRO A 146 6.75 0.88 -0.13
CA PRO A 146 6.57 2.03 0.75
C PRO A 146 5.12 2.36 1.10
N MET A 147 4.16 2.01 0.23
CA MET A 147 2.75 2.35 0.44
C MET A 147 2.12 1.50 1.54
N ILE A 148 2.45 0.21 1.64
CA ILE A 148 1.90 -0.67 2.66
C ILE A 148 2.07 -0.11 4.10
N PRO A 149 3.29 0.22 4.58
CA PRO A 149 3.48 0.74 5.94
C PRO A 149 2.90 2.15 6.12
N VAL A 150 2.95 3.02 5.10
CA VAL A 150 2.34 4.36 5.17
C VAL A 150 0.83 4.25 5.37
N VAL A 151 0.14 3.48 4.53
CA VAL A 151 -1.32 3.35 4.59
C VAL A 151 -1.74 2.59 5.85
N ALA A 152 -0.99 1.58 6.29
CA ALA A 152 -1.27 0.91 7.56
C ALA A 152 -1.13 1.87 8.76
N GLY A 153 -0.12 2.75 8.75
CA GLY A 153 0.02 3.83 9.73
C GLY A 153 -1.14 4.81 9.69
N MET A 154 -1.57 5.23 8.49
CA MET A 154 -2.74 6.10 8.32
C MET A 154 -4.01 5.45 8.88
N LEU A 155 -4.27 4.19 8.53
CA LEU A 155 -5.42 3.42 9.02
C LEU A 155 -5.40 3.31 10.55
N SER A 156 -4.23 2.98 11.12
CA SER A 156 -4.03 2.82 12.56
C SER A 156 -4.53 4.03 13.34
N SER A 157 -4.19 5.26 12.93
CA SER A 157 -4.59 6.47 13.64
C SER A 157 -5.91 7.08 13.16
N ALA A 158 -6.26 6.94 11.87
CA ALA A 158 -7.49 7.52 11.33
C ALA A 158 -8.74 6.77 11.83
N SER A 159 -8.66 5.45 11.95
CA SER A 159 -9.78 4.61 12.42
C SER A 159 -10.16 4.86 13.89
N GLU A 160 -9.27 5.46 14.68
CA GLU A 160 -9.59 5.93 16.05
C GLU A 160 -10.51 7.17 16.05
N ILE A 161 -10.59 7.89 14.93
CA ILE A 161 -11.23 9.22 14.83
C ILE A 161 -12.46 9.18 13.93
N THR A 162 -12.37 8.47 12.80
CA THR A 162 -13.38 8.49 11.75
C THR A 162 -13.45 7.16 11.00
N ASN A 163 -14.45 6.99 10.15
CA ASN A 163 -14.53 5.81 9.29
C ASN A 163 -13.42 5.84 8.24
N VAL A 164 -12.79 4.71 7.95
CA VAL A 164 -11.74 4.58 6.94
C VAL A 164 -12.17 3.54 5.93
N MET A 165 -12.12 3.91 4.65
CA MET A 165 -12.36 2.97 3.55
C MET A 165 -11.07 2.75 2.76
N LEU A 166 -10.61 1.51 2.71
CA LEU A 166 -9.44 1.13 1.92
C LEU A 166 -9.84 0.87 0.46
N CYS A 167 -9.60 1.85 -0.40
CA CYS A 167 -10.05 1.85 -1.79
C CYS A 167 -9.07 1.12 -2.72
N GLY A 168 -9.02 -0.21 -2.61
CA GLY A 168 -8.17 -1.03 -3.48
C GLY A 168 -8.46 -2.52 -3.40
N GLY A 169 -7.67 -3.30 -4.15
CA GLY A 169 -7.79 -4.76 -4.19
C GLY A 169 -6.84 -5.45 -3.21
N THR A 170 -6.09 -6.42 -3.73
CA THR A 170 -5.13 -7.22 -2.95
C THR A 170 -4.07 -6.42 -2.21
N GLN A 171 -3.73 -5.23 -2.72
CA GLN A 171 -2.82 -4.28 -2.08
C GLN A 171 -3.37 -3.81 -0.73
N MET A 172 -4.66 -3.48 -0.68
CA MET A 172 -5.32 -3.07 0.56
C MET A 172 -5.53 -4.24 1.52
N ALA A 173 -5.68 -5.46 1.00
CA ALA A 173 -5.66 -6.66 1.86
C ALA A 173 -4.29 -6.86 2.55
N ALA A 174 -3.18 -6.58 1.86
CA ALA A 174 -1.85 -6.61 2.46
C ALA A 174 -1.64 -5.50 3.49
N VAL A 175 -2.14 -4.28 3.20
CA VAL A 175 -2.22 -3.17 4.18
C VAL A 175 -2.97 -3.62 5.42
N LEU A 176 -4.17 -4.21 5.27
CA LEU A 176 -4.99 -4.66 6.38
C LEU A 176 -4.31 -5.77 7.19
N ALA A 177 -3.62 -6.71 6.51
CA ALA A 177 -2.85 -7.76 7.16
C ALA A 177 -1.72 -7.20 8.03
N PHE A 178 -1.00 -6.17 7.55
CA PHE A 178 0.02 -5.48 8.34
C PHE A 178 -0.59 -4.61 9.44
N ALA A 179 -1.67 -3.87 9.14
CA ALA A 179 -2.41 -3.06 10.11
C ALA A 179 -2.89 -3.89 11.31
N LYS A 180 -3.37 -5.12 11.08
CA LYS A 180 -3.75 -6.07 12.14
C LYS A 180 -2.59 -6.41 13.08
N LYS A 181 -1.34 -6.30 12.63
CA LYS A 181 -0.14 -6.50 13.47
C LYS A 181 0.26 -5.27 14.28
N ILE A 182 -0.08 -4.06 13.80
CA ILE A 182 0.30 -2.79 14.47
C ILE A 182 -0.86 -2.09 15.19
N GLY A 183 -2.10 -2.58 15.02
CA GLY A 183 -3.31 -2.09 15.68
C GLY A 183 -4.07 -1.03 14.88
N PHE A 184 -5.39 -1.21 14.78
CA PHE A 184 -6.36 -0.25 14.23
C PHE A 184 -7.76 -0.55 14.79
N ASN A 185 -8.72 0.36 14.63
CA ASN A 185 -10.10 0.14 15.05
C ASN A 185 -10.92 -0.55 13.95
N GLU A 186 -11.18 -1.85 14.14
CA GLU A 186 -11.92 -2.69 13.17
C GLU A 186 -13.36 -2.20 12.92
N ASN A 187 -14.01 -1.59 13.92
CA ASN A 187 -15.40 -1.13 13.79
C ASN A 187 -15.56 0.06 12.84
N ASN A 188 -14.47 0.80 12.63
CA ASN A 188 -14.43 2.01 11.80
C ASN A 188 -13.73 1.76 10.46
N THR A 189 -13.54 0.50 10.05
CA THR A 189 -12.78 0.15 8.84
C THR A 189 -13.62 -0.65 7.86
N ALA A 190 -13.63 -0.24 6.59
CA ALA A 190 -14.33 -0.89 5.49
C ALA A 190 -13.39 -1.13 4.28
#